data_AF-R7LPS5-F1
#
_entry.id   AF-R7LPS5-F1
#
_cell.length_a   1.000
_cell.length_b   1.000
_cell.length_c   1.000
_cell.angle_alpha   90.00
_cell.angle_beta   90.00
_cell.angle_gamma   90.00
#
_symmetry.space_group_name_H-M   'P 1'
#
loop_
_entity.id
_entity.type
_entity.pdbx_description
1 polymer ?
#
loop_
_entity_poly.entity_id
_entity_poly.type
_entity_poly.pdbx_seq_one_letter_code
_entity_poly.pdbx_strand_id
1 'polypeptide(L)' 'MHLGSNTQEKINEIYISFEKLETLVSVLGKTLVEDFDFKPKDSLNMCSILEKEVKKAKMKFKDFETSVTSDKSLL' A
#
# COMPACT_ATOMS: atom_id res chain seq x y z
N MET A 1 14.49 -24.50 -9.99
CA MET A 1 13.21 -24.15 -9.33
C MET A 1 13.46 -22.96 -8.41
N HIS A 2 13.02 -21.75 -8.77
CA HIS A 2 13.19 -20.51 -7.99
C HIS A 2 11.86 -20.00 -7.40
N LEU A 3 10.96 -20.89 -6.94
CA LEU A 3 9.68 -20.44 -6.34
C LEU A 3 9.88 -19.58 -5.08
N GLY A 4 10.96 -19.80 -4.33
CA GLY A 4 11.24 -19.05 -3.10
C GLY A 4 11.55 -17.56 -3.29
N SER A 5 12.13 -17.14 -4.44
CA SER A 5 12.46 -15.72 -4.66
C SER A 5 11.22 -14.91 -5.00
N ASN A 6 10.31 -15.46 -5.82
CA ASN A 6 9.08 -14.77 -6.25
C ASN A 6 8.12 -14.47 -5.07
N THR A 7 7.98 -15.40 -4.13
CA THR A 7 7.13 -15.19 -2.94
C THR A 7 7.70 -14.12 -2.03
N GLN A 8 9.01 -14.15 -1.77
CA GLN A 8 9.67 -13.14 -0.93
C GLN A 8 9.61 -11.74 -1.58
N GLU A 9 9.83 -11.65 -2.89
CA GLU A 9 9.70 -10.40 -3.66
C GLU A 9 8.29 -9.82 -3.53
N LYS A 10 7.25 -10.63 -3.71
CA LYS A 10 5.85 -10.19 -3.55
C LYS A 10 5.52 -9.72 -2.13
N ILE A 11 6.01 -10.42 -1.10
CA ILE A 11 5.82 -10.00 0.30
C ILE A 11 6.51 -8.66 0.54
N ASN A 12 7.75 -8.49 0.06
CA ASN A 12 8.48 -7.24 0.18
C ASN A 12 7.75 -6.08 -0.51
N GLU A 13 7.18 -6.30 -1.69
CA GLU A 13 6.38 -5.29 -2.38
C GLU A 13 5.12 -4.87 -1.60
N ILE A 14 4.46 -5.82 -0.94
CA ILE A 14 3.32 -5.55 -0.07
C ILE A 14 3.77 -4.72 1.14
N TYR A 15 4.87 -5.11 1.77
CA TYR A 15 5.44 -4.40 2.91
C TYR A 15 5.80 -2.95 2.56
N ILE A 16 6.50 -2.72 1.44
CA ILE A 16 6.81 -1.36 0.94
C ILE A 16 5.53 -0.56 0.68
N SER A 17 4.46 -1.22 0.22
CA SER A 17 3.16 -0.55 0.02
C SER A 17 2.57 -0.06 1.35
N PHE A 18 2.76 -0.80 2.46
CA PHE A 18 2.35 -0.35 3.79
C PHE A 18 3.22 0.80 4.32
N GLU A 19 4.55 0.74 4.18
CA GLU A 19 5.43 1.85 4.57
C GLU A 19 5.06 3.16 3.84
N LYS A 20 4.69 3.04 2.56
CA LYS A 20 4.19 4.17 1.77
C LYS A 20 2.88 4.73 2.34
N LEU A 21 1.95 3.87 2.75
CA LEU A 21 0.69 4.29 3.36
C LEU A 21 0.93 5.00 4.70
N GLU A 22 1.79 4.47 5.55
CA GLU A 22 2.18 5.10 6.81
C GLU A 22 2.79 6.49 6.59
N THR A 23 3.67 6.61 5.59
CA THR A 23 4.25 7.90 5.20
C THR A 23 3.18 8.90 4.76
N LEU A 24 2.25 8.48 3.90
CA LEU A 24 1.16 9.35 3.43
C LEU A 24 0.24 9.79 4.56
N VAL A 25 -0.10 8.89 5.51
CA VAL A 25 -0.89 9.22 6.70
C VAL A 25 -0.14 10.21 7.58
N SER A 26 1.16 10.01 7.80
CA SER A 26 2.00 10.92 8.58
C SER A 26 2.06 12.32 7.97
N VAL A 27 2.28 12.41 6.66
CA VAL A 27 2.31 13.70 5.93
C VAL A 27 0.95 14.41 6.00
N LEU A 28 -0.15 13.68 5.81
CA LEU A 28 -1.50 14.25 5.92
C LEU A 28 -1.76 14.76 7.34
N GLY A 29 -1.41 13.97 8.37
CA GLY A 29 -1.57 14.37 9.76
C GLY A 29 -0.81 15.66 10.09
N LYS A 30 0.44 15.77 9.64
CA LYS A 30 1.22 17.01 9.78
C LYS A 30 0.59 18.17 9.01
N THR A 31 0.14 17.94 7.79
CA THR A 31 -0.49 18.97 6.94
C THR A 31 -1.79 19.51 7.53
N LEU A 32 -2.53 18.69 8.28
CA LEU A 32 -3.79 19.08 8.92
C LEU A 32 -3.60 19.83 10.24
N VAL A 33 -2.49 19.58 10.95
CA VAL A 33 -2.24 20.12 12.29
C VAL A 33 -1.27 21.28 12.28
N GLU A 34 -0.33 21.29 11.35
CA GLU A 34 0.63 22.38 11.19
C GLU A 34 -0.02 23.49 10.35
N ASP A 35 0.06 24.72 10.86
CA ASP A 35 -0.48 25.97 10.29
C ASP A 35 0.33 26.40 9.04
N PHE A 36 0.54 25.48 8.12
CA PHE A 36 1.19 25.70 6.84
C PHE A 36 0.25 26.43 5.88
N ASP A 37 0.82 27.10 4.89
CA ASP A 37 0.13 27.74 3.76
C ASP A 37 -0.54 26.68 2.85
N PHE A 38 -1.55 26.02 3.42
CA PHE A 38 -2.21 24.83 2.92
C PHE A 38 -3.69 25.16 2.70
N LYS A 39 -4.23 24.80 1.53
CA LYS A 39 -5.65 24.99 1.23
C LYS A 39 -6.38 23.69 1.49
N PRO A 40 -7.65 23.70 1.96
CA PRO A 40 -8.46 22.48 2.14
C PRO A 40 -8.44 21.51 0.95
N LYS A 41 -8.29 22.04 -0.28
CA LYS A 41 -8.14 21.25 -1.51
C LYS A 41 -6.90 20.34 -1.51
N ASP A 42 -5.80 20.75 -0.91
CA ASP A 42 -4.57 19.95 -0.86
C ASP A 42 -4.74 18.71 0.03
N SER A 43 -5.57 18.81 1.07
CA SER A 43 -5.92 17.70 1.97
C SER A 43 -6.86 16.73 1.25
N LEU A 44 -7.82 17.24 0.48
CA LEU A 44 -8.64 16.40 -0.39
C LEU A 44 -7.80 15.65 -1.44
N ASN A 45 -6.78 16.31 -2.00
CA ASN A 45 -5.85 15.67 -2.92
C ASN A 45 -5.05 14.57 -2.23
N MET A 46 -4.51 14.82 -1.03
CA MET A 46 -3.78 13.82 -0.25
C MET A 46 -4.68 12.63 0.14
N CYS A 47 -5.92 12.89 0.57
CA CYS A 47 -6.90 11.82 0.83
C CYS A 47 -7.18 10.98 -0.42
N SER A 48 -7.31 11.61 -1.59
CA SER A 48 -7.51 10.90 -2.87
C SER A 48 -6.31 10.02 -3.24
N ILE A 49 -5.09 10.51 -3.00
CA ILE A 49 -3.86 9.73 -3.19
C ILE A 49 -3.85 8.54 -2.22
N LEU A 50 -4.14 8.78 -0.95
CA LEU A 50 -4.18 7.73 0.07
C LEU A 50 -5.20 6.64 -0.29
N GLU A 51 -6.41 7.00 -0.71
CA GLU A 51 -7.43 6.05 -1.14
C GLU A 51 -6.96 5.18 -2.31
N LYS A 52 -6.29 5.79 -3.30
CA LYS A 52 -5.73 5.08 -4.45
C LYS A 52 -4.65 4.08 -4.04
N GLU A 53 -3.76 4.47 -3.13
CA GLU A 53 -2.68 3.60 -2.66
C GLU A 53 -3.22 2.46 -1.79
N VAL A 54 -4.26 2.70 -0.96
CA VAL A 54 -4.93 1.64 -0.20
C VAL A 54 -5.55 0.60 -1.15
N LYS A 55 -6.24 1.06 -2.21
CA LYS A 55 -6.81 0.15 -3.23
C LYS A 55 -5.73 -0.69 -3.90
N LYS A 56 -4.59 -0.11 -4.26
CA LYS A 56 -3.45 -0.83 -4.84
C LYS A 56 -2.86 -1.87 -3.88
N ALA A 57 -2.61 -1.48 -2.63
CA ALA A 57 -2.07 -2.39 -1.61
C ALA A 57 -3.02 -3.59 -1.39
N LYS A 58 -4.34 -3.35 -1.33
CA LYS A 58 -5.35 -4.41 -1.24
C LYS A 58 -5.32 -5.35 -2.43
N MET A 59 -5.21 -4.83 -3.66
CA MET A 59 -5.09 -5.68 -4.85
C MET A 59 -3.83 -6.54 -4.81
N LYS A 60 -2.66 -5.95 -4.52
CA LYS A 60 -1.40 -6.69 -4.38
C LYS A 60 -1.49 -7.82 -3.34
N PHE A 61 -2.09 -7.52 -2.19
CA PHE A 61 -2.30 -8.52 -1.14
C PHE A 61 -3.22 -9.66 -1.60
N LYS A 62 -4.34 -9.33 -2.27
CA LYS A 62 -5.28 -10.32 -2.80
C LYS A 62 -4.64 -11.20 -3.88
N ASP A 63 -3.84 -10.60 -4.76
CA ASP A 63 -3.12 -11.33 -5.82
C ASP A 63 -2.09 -12.29 -5.21
N PHE A 64 -1.38 -11.85 -4.16
CA PHE A 64 -0.47 -12.69 -3.40
C PHE A 64 -1.21 -13.86 -2.73
N GLU A 65 -2.28 -13.58 -1.99
CA GLU A 65 -3.11 -14.60 -1.32
C GLU A 65 -3.61 -15.65 -2.32
N THR A 66 -4.11 -15.20 -3.47
CA THR A 66 -4.58 -16.08 -4.56
C THR A 66 -3.43 -16.96 -5.07
N SER A 67 -2.24 -16.38 -5.29
CA SER A 67 -1.09 -17.13 -5.80
C SER A 67 -0.60 -18.22 -4.83
N VAL A 68 -0.68 -17.98 -3.52
CA VAL A 68 -0.26 -18.94 -2.49
C VAL A 68 -1.34 -20.01 -2.24
N THR A 69 -2.62 -19.67 -2.38
CA THR A 69 -3.73 -20.63 -2.21
C THR A 69 -3.89 -21.56 -3.41
N SER A 70 -3.72 -21.06 -4.63
CA SER A 70 -3.72 -21.90 -5.84
C SER A 70 -2.58 -22.93 -5.82
N ASP A 71 -1.41 -22.56 -5.30
CA ASP A 71 -0.25 -23.47 -5.18
C ASP A 71 -0.51 -24.65 -4.23
N LYS A 72 -1.31 -24.43 -3.17
CA LYS A 72 -1.69 -25.49 -2.22
C LYS A 72 -2.76 -26.44 -2.76
N SER A 73 -3.53 -26.04 -3.77
CA SER A 73 -4.56 -26.88 -4.38
C SER A 73 -4.02 -27.89 -5.42
N LEU A 74 -2.71 -27.83 -5.71
CA LEU A 74 -2.01 -28.72 -6.64
C LEU A 74 -1.14 -29.78 -5.94
N LEU A 75 -1.20 -29.86 -4.60
CA LEU A 75 -0.59 -30.89 -3.75
C LEU A 75 -1.68 -31.79 -3.16
#